data_AF-A0A1G1VDD2-F1
#
_entry.id   AF-A0A1G1VDD2-F1
#
_cell.length_a   1.000
_cell.length_b   1.000
_cell.length_c   1.000
_cell.angle_alpha   90.00
_cell.angle_beta   90.00
_cell.angle_gamma   90.00
#
_symmetry.space_group_name_H-M   'P 1'
#
loop_
_entity.id
_entity.type
_entity.pdbx_description
1 polymer ?
#
loop_
_entity_poly.entity_id
_entity_poly.type
_entity_poly.pdbx_seq_one_letter_code
_entity_poly.pdbx_strand_id
1 'polypeptide(L)'
;MSSVSRVMYFLGILLFLMGIYGLLRITHVTYRGVPYPSAGVMPSNLLFSGPLYTSYGRESDCDPYPMTYYAEDNKTPRDATGEEKTLEQRMQERCVQGFNEERAKTRQYDKNLSAFLVFVGVGLIFSRRFVE
;
A
#
# COMPACT_ATOMS: atom_id res chain seq x y z
N MET A 1 25.73 -16.00 29.34
CA MET A 1 25.00 -15.44 28.17
C MET A 1 25.99 -15.20 27.03
N SER A 2 26.02 -16.11 26.06
CA SER A 2 26.87 -16.00 24.86
C SER A 2 26.51 -14.73 24.08
N SER A 3 27.48 -14.12 23.39
CA SER A 3 27.25 -12.92 22.55
C SER A 3 26.14 -13.14 21.52
N VAL A 4 26.00 -14.37 21.00
CA VAL A 4 24.96 -14.76 20.03
C VAL A 4 23.56 -14.67 20.63
N SER A 5 23.38 -15.12 21.87
CA SER A 5 22.09 -15.07 22.58
C SER A 5 21.61 -13.61 22.79
N ARG A 6 22.53 -12.69 23.10
CA ARG A 6 22.19 -11.26 23.24
C ARG A 6 21.78 -10.62 21.91
N VAL A 7 22.48 -10.96 20.82
CA VAL A 7 22.17 -10.45 19.48
C VAL A 7 20.80 -10.97 19.01
N MET A 8 20.53 -12.27 19.17
CA MET A 8 19.22 -12.85 18.83
C MET A 8 18.08 -12.22 19.61
N TYR A 9 18.28 -11.97 20.91
CA TYR A 9 17.30 -11.31 21.76
C TYR A 9 17.03 -9.86 21.33
N PHE A 10 18.09 -9.10 21.03
CA PHE A 10 17.97 -7.73 20.51
C PHE A 10 17.22 -7.70 19.17
N LEU A 11 17.58 -8.58 18.22
CA LEU A 11 16.88 -8.70 16.94
C LEU A 11 15.42 -9.10 17.13
N GLY A 12 15.13 -10.01 18.06
CA GLY A 12 13.76 -10.40 18.39
C GLY A 12 12.91 -9.24 18.88
N ILE A 13 13.43 -8.42 19.80
CA ILE A 13 12.76 -7.20 20.28
C ILE A 13 12.55 -6.21 19.13
N LEU A 14 13.59 -5.98 18.31
CA LEU A 14 13.52 -5.03 17.20
C LEU A 14 12.43 -5.42 16.19
N LEU A 15 12.41 -6.70 15.76
CA LEU A 15 11.40 -7.20 14.83
C LEU A 15 9.99 -7.15 15.44
N PHE A 16 9.86 -7.51 16.72
CA PHE A 16 8.57 -7.43 17.43
C PHE A 16 8.03 -5.99 17.46
N LEU A 17 8.86 -5.01 17.85
CA LEU A 17 8.46 -3.60 17.89
C LEU A 17 8.11 -3.07 16.49
N MET A 18 8.84 -3.47 15.45
CA MET A 18 8.50 -3.11 14.07
C MET A 18 7.14 -3.69 13.64
N GLY A 19 6.86 -4.95 13.98
CA GLY A 19 5.57 -5.57 13.69
C GLY A 19 4.41 -4.87 14.41
N ILE A 20 4.58 -4.53 15.69
CA ILE A 20 3.58 -3.77 16.47
C ILE A 20 3.36 -2.37 15.88
N TYR A 21 4.43 -1.68 15.48
CA TYR A 21 4.34 -0.38 14.82
C TYR A 21 3.48 -0.45 13.54
N GLY A 22 3.68 -1.48 12.70
CA GLY A 22 2.85 -1.69 11.50
C GLY A 22 1.37 -1.89 11.83
N LEU A 23 1.06 -2.72 12.82
CA LEU A 23 -0.32 -2.94 13.27
C LEU A 23 -0.97 -1.64 13.78
N LEU A 24 -0.24 -0.84 14.57
CA LEU A 24 -0.72 0.46 15.05
C LEU A 24 -0.98 1.43 13.90
N ARG A 25 -0.15 1.44 12.86
CA ARG A 25 -0.36 2.29 11.68
C ARG A 25 -1.57 1.83 10.85
N ILE A 26 -1.72 0.51 10.63
CA ILE A 26 -2.88 -0.06 9.91
C ILE A 26 -4.18 0.30 10.63
N THR A 27 -4.21 0.13 11.95
CA THR A 27 -5.39 0.44 12.78
C THR A 27 -5.67 1.94 12.79
N HIS A 28 -4.65 2.79 12.92
CA HIS A 28 -4.79 4.24 12.85
C HIS A 28 -5.36 4.72 11.50
N VAL A 29 -4.88 4.18 10.37
CA VAL A 29 -5.43 4.49 9.04
C VAL A 29 -6.89 4.04 8.95
N THR A 30 -7.20 2.83 9.42
CA THR A 30 -8.55 2.29 9.42
C THR A 30 -9.50 3.15 10.27
N TYR A 31 -9.04 3.63 11.44
CA TYR A 31 -9.83 4.47 12.34
C TYR A 31 -10.13 5.85 11.76
N ARG A 32 -9.20 6.44 10.99
CA ARG A 32 -9.41 7.73 10.33
C ARG A 32 -10.42 7.67 9.17
N GLY A 33 -10.81 6.48 8.71
CA GLY A 33 -11.75 6.31 7.60
C GLY A 33 -11.22 6.84 6.25
N VAL A 34 -9.91 7.12 6.16
CA VAL A 34 -9.28 7.58 4.93
C VAL A 34 -8.87 6.39 4.05
N PRO A 35 -8.79 6.56 2.71
CA PRO A 35 -8.25 5.53 1.83
C PRO A 35 -6.87 5.07 2.29
N TYR A 36 -6.65 3.76 2.25
CA TYR A 36 -5.36 3.18 2.62
C TYR A 36 -4.27 3.69 1.66
N PRO A 37 -3.04 4.00 2.12
CA PRO A 37 -1.99 4.45 1.22
C PRO A 37 -1.56 3.33 0.25
N SER A 38 -1.40 3.65 -1.03
CA SER A 38 -0.89 2.73 -2.06
C SER A 38 0.53 2.26 -1.76
N ALA A 39 1.38 3.14 -1.21
CA ALA A 39 2.75 2.85 -0.82
C ALA A 39 2.89 2.05 0.50
N GLY A 40 1.80 1.84 1.22
CA GLY A 40 1.79 1.12 2.49
C GLY A 40 2.19 1.98 3.68
N VAL A 41 2.14 1.40 4.88
CA VAL A 41 2.45 2.09 6.14
C VAL A 41 3.77 1.66 6.76
N MET A 42 4.34 0.57 6.25
CA MET A 42 5.64 0.06 6.68
C MET A 42 6.78 0.77 5.96
N PRO A 43 7.88 1.09 6.64
CA PRO A 43 9.10 1.57 6.00
C PRO A 43 9.77 0.39 5.28
N SER A 44 9.35 0.11 4.05
CA SER A 44 9.92 -0.95 3.20
C SER A 44 11.44 -0.88 3.17
N ASN A 45 11.98 0.34 3.10
CA ASN A 45 13.40 0.64 2.90
C ASN A 45 14.31 0.19 4.05
N LEU A 46 13.76 -0.15 5.23
CA LEU A 46 14.56 -0.48 6.41
C LEU A 46 14.97 -1.96 6.49
N LEU A 47 14.20 -2.86 5.86
CA LEU A 47 14.41 -4.32 5.95
C LEU A 47 14.33 -5.03 4.59
N PHE A 48 13.63 -4.47 3.61
CA PHE A 48 13.42 -5.11 2.31
C PHE A 48 13.70 -4.12 1.19
N SER A 49 14.67 -4.42 0.34
CA SER A 49 14.89 -3.72 -0.92
C SER A 49 13.78 -4.10 -1.92
N GLY A 50 12.54 -3.74 -1.59
CA GLY A 50 11.41 -3.81 -2.51
C GLY A 50 11.38 -2.56 -3.38
N PRO A 51 10.82 -2.64 -4.61
CA PRO A 51 10.55 -1.43 -5.37
C PRO A 51 9.72 -0.52 -4.49
N LEU A 52 10.21 0.72 -4.31
CA LEU A 52 9.41 1.82 -3.82
C LEU A 52 8.11 1.75 -4.64
N TYR A 53 6.96 1.47 -4.02
CA TYR A 53 5.68 1.35 -4.74
C TYR A 53 5.36 2.73 -5.32
N THR A 54 5.94 3.04 -6.48
CA THR A 54 5.83 4.31 -7.20
C THR A 54 4.61 4.23 -8.10
N SER A 55 3.44 4.05 -7.49
CA SER A 55 2.23 4.63 -8.04
C SER A 55 2.10 6.00 -7.36
N TYR A 56 2.89 6.97 -7.83
CA TYR A 56 2.72 8.39 -7.53
C TYR A 56 1.53 8.95 -8.33
N GLY A 57 0.48 8.16 -8.55
CA GLY A 57 -0.76 8.65 -9.08
C GLY A 57 -1.65 9.09 -7.92
N ARG A 58 -2.20 10.29 -7.99
CA ARG A 58 -3.32 10.66 -7.13
C ARG A 58 -4.58 10.12 -7.77
N GLU A 59 -5.58 9.79 -6.97
CA GLU A 59 -6.90 9.44 -7.49
C GLU A 59 -7.50 10.60 -8.31
N SER A 60 -7.10 11.84 -8.03
CA SER A 60 -7.42 13.03 -8.85
C SER A 60 -6.84 12.97 -10.27
N ASP A 61 -5.82 12.15 -10.52
CA ASP A 61 -5.27 11.98 -11.87
C ASP A 61 -6.15 11.04 -12.72
N CYS A 62 -7.14 10.40 -12.11
CA CYS A 62 -8.19 9.67 -12.83
C CYS A 62 -9.27 10.60 -13.40
N ASP A 63 -9.30 11.88 -13.05
CA ASP A 63 -10.21 12.82 -13.72
C ASP A 63 -9.82 12.89 -15.20
N PRO A 64 -10.77 12.66 -16.12
CA PRO A 64 -10.46 12.69 -17.54
C PRO A 64 -9.91 14.08 -17.89
N TYR A 65 -8.75 14.11 -18.56
CA TYR A 65 -8.30 15.33 -19.23
C TYR A 65 -9.43 15.82 -20.14
N PRO A 66 -9.69 17.14 -20.21
CA PRO A 66 -10.76 17.65 -21.07
C PRO A 66 -10.55 17.20 -22.52
N MET A 67 -11.39 16.28 -22.97
CA MET A 67 -11.37 15.73 -24.32
C MET A 67 -12.11 16.67 -25.24
N THR A 68 -11.48 17.06 -26.35
CA THR A 68 -12.15 17.82 -27.41
C THR A 68 -12.66 16.84 -28.46
N TYR A 69 -13.97 16.82 -28.66
CA TYR A 69 -14.59 16.00 -29.69
C TYR A 69 -14.79 16.83 -30.95
N TYR A 70 -14.54 16.24 -32.12
CA TYR A 70 -14.75 16.91 -33.42
C TYR A 70 -15.97 16.33 -34.13
N ALA A 71 -16.64 17.15 -34.94
CA ALA A 71 -17.63 16.66 -35.90
C ALA A 71 -16.95 15.80 -36.98
N GLU A 72 -17.72 15.17 -37.87
CA GLU A 72 -17.18 14.30 -38.94
C GLU A 72 -16.20 15.02 -39.87
N ASP A 73 -16.22 16.36 -39.88
CA ASP A 73 -15.28 17.20 -40.62
C ASP A 73 -13.87 17.28 -39.99
N ASN A 74 -13.68 16.72 -38.78
CA ASN A 74 -12.46 16.78 -37.96
C ASN A 74 -11.91 18.19 -37.71
N LYS A 75 -12.75 19.23 -37.81
CA LYS A 75 -12.33 20.63 -37.69
C LYS A 75 -13.17 21.43 -36.72
N THR A 76 -14.47 21.14 -36.63
CA THR A 76 -15.36 21.85 -35.73
C THR A 76 -15.45 21.11 -34.40
N PRO A 77 -15.12 21.77 -33.27
CA PRO A 77 -15.34 21.17 -31.95
C PRO A 77 -16.85 21.02 -31.73
N ARG A 78 -17.23 19.89 -31.15
CA ARG A 78 -18.60 19.58 -30.77
C ARG A 78 -18.66 19.08 -29.33
N ASP A 79 -19.85 19.09 -28.77
CA ASP A 79 -20.10 18.42 -27.50
C ASP A 79 -19.96 16.90 -27.64
N ALA A 80 -19.54 16.27 -26.54
CA ALA A 80 -19.50 14.83 -26.42
C ALA A 80 -20.92 14.24 -26.58
N THR A 81 -21.02 13.17 -27.36
CA THR A 81 -22.23 12.35 -27.46
C THR A 81 -22.52 11.65 -26.13
N GLY A 82 -23.74 11.14 -25.97
CA GLY A 82 -24.10 10.36 -24.78
C GLY A 82 -23.19 9.14 -24.58
N GLU A 83 -22.84 8.43 -25.66
CA GLU A 83 -21.96 7.26 -25.60
C GLU A 83 -20.54 7.65 -25.17
N GLU A 84 -19.99 8.74 -25.71
CA GLU A 84 -18.65 9.23 -25.35
C GLU A 84 -18.58 9.63 -23.86
N LYS A 85 -19.59 10.33 -23.35
CA LYS A 85 -19.67 10.66 -21.91
C LYS A 85 -19.71 9.41 -21.03
N THR A 86 -20.46 8.39 -21.45
CA THR A 86 -20.50 7.12 -20.70
C THR A 86 -19.17 6.36 -20.77
N LEU A 87 -18.44 6.47 -21.89
CA LEU A 87 -17.12 5.87 -22.03
C LEU A 87 -16.10 6.57 -21.12
N GLU A 88 -16.12 7.90 -21.06
CA GLU A 88 -15.28 8.69 -20.15
C GLU A 88 -15.52 8.30 -18.68
N GLN A 89 -16.79 8.22 -18.28
CA GLN A 89 -17.17 7.78 -16.93
C GLN A 89 -16.66 6.37 -16.62
N ARG A 90 -16.82 5.41 -17.55
CA ARG A 90 -16.29 4.04 -17.37
C ARG A 90 -14.77 3.99 -17.27
N MET A 91 -14.07 4.85 -18.02
CA MET A 91 -12.61 4.94 -17.95
C MET A 91 -12.16 5.50 -16.59
N GLN A 92 -12.84 6.53 -16.09
CA GLN A 92 -12.62 7.09 -14.76
C GLN A 92 -12.88 6.04 -13.67
N GLU A 93 -14.01 5.33 -13.72
CA GLU A 93 -14.34 4.26 -12.77
C GLU A 93 -13.28 3.15 -12.76
N ARG A 94 -12.82 2.72 -13.94
CA ARG A 94 -11.77 1.71 -14.06
C ARG A 94 -10.44 2.19 -13.46
N CYS A 95 -10.09 3.46 -13.65
CA CYS A 95 -8.89 4.05 -13.06
C CYS A 95 -8.97 4.03 -11.52
N VAL A 96 -10.08 4.52 -10.95
CA VAL A 96 -10.33 4.51 -9.49
C VAL A 96 -10.33 3.08 -8.93
N GLN A 97 -10.91 2.13 -9.67
CA GLN A 97 -10.88 0.72 -9.28
C GLN A 97 -9.44 0.17 -9.21
N GLY A 98 -8.58 0.52 -10.16
CA GLY A 98 -7.16 0.16 -10.13
C GLY A 98 -6.47 0.62 -8.84
N PHE A 99 -6.69 1.87 -8.42
CA PHE A 99 -6.18 2.36 -7.13
C PHE A 99 -6.73 1.58 -5.95
N ASN A 100 -8.03 1.28 -5.93
CA ASN A 100 -8.64 0.52 -4.84
C ASN A 100 -8.09 -0.90 -4.74
N GLU A 101 -7.83 -1.55 -5.87
CA GLU A 101 -7.18 -2.86 -5.90
C GLU A 101 -5.74 -2.82 -5.39
N GLU A 102 -4.95 -1.81 -5.78
CA GLU A 102 -3.61 -1.60 -5.24
C GLU A 102 -3.64 -1.38 -3.72
N ARG A 103 -4.51 -0.48 -3.24
CA ARG A 103 -4.68 -0.22 -1.81
C ARG A 103 -5.06 -1.47 -1.03
N ALA A 104 -5.93 -2.31 -1.58
CA ALA A 104 -6.34 -3.58 -0.96
C ALA A 104 -5.16 -4.57 -0.86
N LYS A 105 -4.39 -4.72 -1.95
CA LYS A 105 -3.18 -5.56 -1.97
C LYS A 105 -2.14 -5.07 -0.96
N THR A 106 -1.86 -3.77 -0.94
CA THR A 106 -0.92 -3.17 0.00
C THR A 106 -1.37 -3.34 1.44
N ARG A 107 -2.65 -3.14 1.75
CA ARG A 107 -3.20 -3.38 3.09
C ARG A 107 -3.01 -4.83 3.53
N GLN A 108 -3.22 -5.79 2.63
CA GLN A 108 -3.01 -7.20 2.92
C GLN A 108 -1.53 -7.51 3.15
N TYR A 109 -0.64 -6.94 2.32
CA TYR A 109 0.80 -7.09 2.47
C TYR A 109 1.28 -6.54 3.82
N ASP A 110 0.87 -5.34 4.20
CA ASP A 110 1.25 -4.72 5.48
C ASP A 110 0.77 -5.54 6.68
N LYS A 111 -0.45 -6.11 6.61
CA LYS A 111 -0.96 -7.03 7.65
C LYS A 111 -0.08 -8.28 7.77
N ASN A 112 0.22 -8.92 6.64
CA ASN A 112 1.04 -10.13 6.60
C ASN A 112 2.45 -9.87 7.12
N LEU A 113 3.07 -8.77 6.67
CA LEU A 113 4.40 -8.36 7.11
C LEU A 113 4.44 -8.04 8.60
N SER A 114 3.45 -7.30 9.10
CA SER A 114 3.35 -6.97 10.53
C SER A 114 3.19 -8.24 11.37
N ALA A 115 2.32 -9.16 10.96
CA ALA A 115 2.12 -10.44 11.63
C ALA A 115 3.41 -11.27 11.62
N PHE A 116 4.07 -11.39 10.46
CA PHE A 116 5.34 -12.09 10.31
C PHE A 116 6.40 -11.55 11.28
N LEU A 117 6.58 -10.23 11.33
CA LEU A 117 7.55 -9.57 12.20
C LEU A 117 7.25 -9.81 13.68
N VAL A 118 5.97 -9.78 14.07
CA VAL A 118 5.56 -10.13 15.44
C VAL A 118 5.90 -11.59 15.75
N PHE A 119 5.51 -12.53 14.89
CA PHE A 119 5.75 -13.96 15.12
C PHE A 119 7.24 -14.30 15.17
N VAL A 120 8.04 -13.79 14.23
CA VAL A 120 9.49 -14.00 14.21
C VAL A 120 10.15 -13.31 15.40
N GLY A 121 9.75 -12.09 15.73
CA GLY A 121 10.28 -11.35 16.87
C GLY A 121 10.04 -12.08 18.20
N VAL A 122 8.79 -12.51 18.42
CA VAL A 122 8.42 -13.36 19.57
C VAL A 122 9.19 -14.67 19.56
N GLY A 123 9.26 -15.35 18.41
CA GLY A 123 10.01 -16.60 18.26
C GLY A 123 11.48 -16.47 18.67
N LEU A 124 12.15 -15.39 18.27
CA LEU A 124 13.54 -15.10 18.64
C LEU A 124 13.70 -14.73 20.12
N ILE A 125 12.72 -14.04 20.71
CA ILE A 125 12.73 -13.72 22.14
C ILE A 125 12.62 -15.00 22.97
N PHE A 126 11.74 -15.93 22.59
CA PHE A 126 11.50 -17.18 23.30
C PHE A 126 12.53 -18.28 22.98
N SER A 127 13.17 -18.24 21.81
CA SER A 127 14.22 -19.20 21.42
C SER A 127 15.43 -19.16 22.36
N ARG A 128 15.60 -18.07 23.12
CA ARG A 128 16.58 -17.96 24.20
C ARG A 128 16.55 -19.14 25.17
N ARG A 129 15.38 -19.73 25.41
CA ARG A 129 15.22 -20.89 26.31
C ARG A 129 15.89 -22.18 25.80
N PHE A 130 16.22 -22.24 24.51
CA PHE A 130 16.82 -23.41 23.86
C PHE A 130 18.29 -23.21 23.45
N VAL A 131 18.82 -21.99 23.57
CA VAL A 131 20.19 -21.60 23.14
C VAL A 131 21.09 -21.28 24.36
N GLU A 132 20.57 -21.43 25.58
CA GLU A 132 21.37 -21.40 26.81
C GLU A 132 22.14 -22.70 27.05
#